data_AF-A0A8J8BHV6-F1
#
_entry.id   AF-A0A8J8BHV6-F1
#
_cell.length_a   1.000
_cell.length_b   1.000
_cell.length_c   1.000
_cell.angle_alpha   90.00
_cell.angle_beta   90.00
_cell.angle_gamma   90.00
#
_symmetry.space_group_name_H-M   'P 1'
#
loop_
_entity.id
_entity.type
_entity.pdbx_description
1 polymer ?
#
loop_
_entity_poly.entity_id
_entity_poly.type
_entity_poly.pdbx_seq_one_letter_code
_entity_poly.pdbx_strand_id
1 'polypeptide(L)' 'MSKEVTYKNHTIRIDSHPDVGSAYSFVILDSEGKEIKHVPRGGDSEESAIQTAQEMIDFESKLSEE' A
#
# COMPACT_ATOMS: atom_id res chain seq x y z
N MET A 1 11.51 5.37 -7.92
CA MET A 1 10.51 5.04 -8.96
C MET A 1 9.21 4.69 -8.24
N SER A 2 8.10 5.34 -8.57
CA SER A 2 6.81 5.07 -7.93
C SER A 2 5.96 4.13 -8.79
N LYS A 3 5.34 3.12 -8.18
CA LYS A 3 4.48 2.13 -8.84
C LYS A 3 3.08 2.19 -8.28
N GLU A 4 2.08 2.20 -9.15
CA GLU A 4 0.67 2.28 -8.75
C GLU A 4 -0.04 0.98 -9.15
N VAL A 5 -0.76 0.39 -8.21
CA VAL A 5 -1.48 -0.87 -8.37
C VAL A 5 -2.88 -0.70 -7.82
N THR A 6 -3.90 -0.91 -8.65
CA THR A 6 -5.30 -0.86 -8.20
C THR A 6 -5.75 -2.24 -7.72
N TYR A 7 -6.29 -2.34 -6.50
CA TYR A 7 -6.77 -3.58 -5.88
C TYR A 7 -8.07 -3.33 -5.10
N LYS A 8 -9.12 -4.14 -5.34
CA LYS A 8 -10.43 -4.02 -4.66
C LYS A 8 -10.96 -2.57 -4.57
N ASN A 9 -10.92 -1.83 -5.69
CA ASN A 9 -11.37 -0.43 -5.75
C ASN A 9 -10.50 0.58 -4.97
N HIS A 10 -9.34 0.16 -4.47
CA HIS A 10 -8.33 0.99 -3.83
C HIS A 10 -7.10 1.12 -4.72
N THR A 11 -6.38 2.23 -4.63
CA THR A 11 -5.12 2.45 -5.36
C THR A 11 -3.94 2.41 -4.40
N ILE A 12 -3.07 1.44 -4.59
CA ILE A 12 -1.83 1.26 -3.82
C ILE A 12 -0.71 1.94 -4.58
N ARG A 13 -0.14 3.00 -4.02
CA ARG A 13 0.98 3.74 -4.58
C ARG A 13 2.23 3.45 -3.78
N ILE A 14 3.17 2.73 -4.38
CA ILE A 14 4.45 2.35 -3.80
C ILE A 14 5.47 3.39 -4.18
N ASP A 15 6.21 3.88 -3.19
CA ASP A 15 7.32 4.79 -3.36
C ASP A 15 8.59 4.15 -2.78
N SER A 16 9.59 4.00 -3.66
CA SER A 16 10.92 3.52 -3.28
C SER A 16 11.74 4.71 -2.80
N HIS A 17 12.12 4.71 -1.53
CA HIS A 17 13.01 5.73 -0.98
C HIS A 17 14.47 5.25 -1.04
N PRO A 18 15.31 5.81 -1.93
CA PRO A 18 16.69 5.35 -2.07
C PRO A 18 17.61 5.83 -0.93
N ASP A 19 17.17 6.75 -0.08
CA ASP A 19 18.07 7.56 0.75
C ASP A 19 18.31 7.03 2.18
N VAL A 20 17.41 6.21 2.75
CA VAL A 20 17.48 5.83 4.18
C VAL A 20 17.02 4.40 4.45
N GLY A 21 17.77 3.43 3.91
CA GLY A 21 17.56 2.00 4.14
C GLY A 21 16.43 1.46 3.27
N SER A 22 16.66 0.28 2.69
CA SER A 22 15.92 -0.35 1.59
C SER A 22 14.44 -0.71 1.86
N ALA A 23 13.71 0.06 2.64
CA ALA A 23 12.30 -0.14 2.87
C ALA A 23 11.49 0.62 1.81
N TYR A 24 10.65 -0.11 1.10
CA TYR A 24 9.62 0.43 0.22
C TYR A 24 8.50 0.99 1.09
N SER A 25 8.10 2.22 0.80
CA SER A 25 6.92 2.83 1.40
C SER A 25 5.74 2.66 0.46
N PHE A 26 4.52 2.62 1.00
CA PHE A 26 3.33 2.62 0.17
C PHE A 26 2.19 3.41 0.81
N VAL A 27 1.35 3.97 -0.05
CA VAL A 27 0.15 4.71 0.30
C VAL A 27 -1.03 3.96 -0.30
N ILE A 28 -2.06 3.70 0.49
CA ILE A 28 -3.34 3.19 0.03
C ILE A 28 -4.27 4.40 -0.09
N LEU A 29 -4.78 4.58 -1.30
CA LEU A 29 -5.77 5.58 -1.68
C LEU A 29 -7.11 4.88 -1.90
N ASP A 30 -8.20 5.54 -1.51
CA ASP A 30 -9.55 5.08 -1.80
C ASP A 30 -9.87 5.24 -3.30
N SER A 31 -11.02 4.71 -3.73
CA SER A 31 -11.59 4.94 -5.06
C SER A 31 -11.74 6.43 -5.38
N GLU A 32 -11.96 7.27 -4.37
CA GLU A 32 -12.03 8.73 -4.51
C GLU A 32 -10.64 9.41 -4.61
N GLY A 33 -9.54 8.64 -4.58
CA GLY A 33 -8.17 9.17 -4.60
C GLY A 33 -7.75 9.79 -3.26
N LYS A 34 -8.48 9.52 -2.19
CA LYS A 34 -8.16 10.00 -0.85
C LYS A 34 -7.21 9.05 -0.14
N GLU A 35 -6.14 9.58 0.44
CA GLU A 35 -5.22 8.76 1.24
C GLU A 35 -5.95 8.20 2.47
N ILE A 36 -6.04 6.88 2.53
CA ILE A 36 -6.65 6.14 3.65
C ILE A 36 -5.56 5.68 4.62
N LYS A 37 -4.42 5.25 4.06
CA LYS A 37 -3.32 4.69 4.84
C LYS A 37 -1.99 5.05 4.20
N HIS A 38 -1.02 5.44 5.02
CA HIS A 38 0.36 5.60 4.58
C HIS A 38 1.27 4.74 5.46
N VAL A 39 2.00 3.83 4.82
CA VAL A 39 2.93 2.91 5.48
C VAL A 39 4.35 3.23 5.00
N PRO A 40 5.16 3.92 5.83
CA PRO A 40 6.52 4.32 5.46
C PRO A 40 7.50 3.13 5.38
N ARG A 41 7.15 1.99 5.98
CA ARG A 41 7.91 0.73 5.89
C ARG A 41 6.96 -0.41 5.54
N GLY A 42 6.65 -0.51 4.27
CA GLY A 42 5.75 -1.52 3.73
C GLY A 42 6.41 -2.87 3.45
N GLY A 43 7.72 -2.88 3.27
CA GLY A 43 8.51 -4.09 3.08
C GLY A 43 9.90 -3.78 2.53
N ASP A 44 10.80 -4.75 2.61
CA ASP A 44 12.18 -4.61 2.11
C ASP A 44 12.28 -4.73 0.57
N SER A 45 11.19 -5.16 -0.07
CA SER A 45 11.05 -5.33 -1.52
C SER A 45 9.71 -4.79 -2.01
N GLU A 46 9.63 -4.42 -3.29
CA GLU A 46 8.39 -3.99 -3.94
C GLU A 46 7.28 -5.04 -3.77
N GLU A 47 7.58 -6.32 -3.99
CA GLU A 47 6.61 -7.41 -3.84
C GLU A 47 6.07 -7.53 -2.41
N SER A 48 6.94 -7.43 -1.40
CA SER A 48 6.51 -7.44 0.00
C SER A 48 5.61 -6.26 0.34
N ALA A 49 5.94 -5.07 -0.16
CA ALA A 49 5.10 -3.88 -0.01
C ALA A 49 3.72 -4.04 -0.66
N ILE A 50 3.65 -4.63 -1.87
CA ILE A 50 2.37 -4.93 -2.54
C ILE A 50 1.56 -5.92 -1.70
N GLN A 51 2.17 -7.02 -1.26
CA GLN A 51 1.49 -8.05 -0.49
C GLN A 51 0.93 -7.49 0.82
N THR A 52 1.73 -6.75 1.59
CA THR A 52 1.28 -6.13 2.83
C THR A 52 0.14 -5.14 2.59
N ALA A 53 0.20 -4.34 1.51
CA ALA A 53 -0.89 -3.44 1.15
C ALA A 53 -2.19 -4.19 0.81
N GLN A 54 -2.09 -5.30 0.06
CA GLN A 54 -3.24 -6.16 -0.26
C GLN A 54 -3.84 -6.83 0.98
N GLU A 55 -3.00 -7.35 1.88
CA GLU A 55 -3.43 -7.94 3.14
C GLU A 55 -4.14 -6.91 4.02
N MET A 56 -3.66 -5.67 4.07
CA MET A 56 -4.34 -4.59 4.78
C MET A 56 -5.72 -4.29 4.21
N ILE A 57 -5.83 -4.18 2.88
CA ILE A 57 -7.13 -3.94 2.22
C ILE A 57 -8.08 -5.11 2.45
N ASP A 58 -7.59 -6.35 2.39
CA ASP A 58 -8.40 -7.55 2.66
C ASP A 58 -8.89 -7.58 4.11
N PHE A 59 -8.02 -7.24 5.06
CA PHE A 59 -8.35 -7.17 6.47
C PHE A 59 -9.40 -6.10 6.77
N GLU A 60 -9.27 -4.88 6.22
CA GLU A 60 -10.26 -3.82 6.41
C GLU A 60 -11.59 -4.13 5.71
N SER A 61 -11.56 -4.77 4.53
CA SER A 61 -12.75 -5.28 3.85
C SER A 61 -13.48 -6.28 4.74
N LYS A 62 -12.75 -7.24 5.30
CA LYS A 62 -13.31 -8.28 6.17
C LYS A 62 -13.90 -7.71 7.45
N LEU A 63 -13.24 -6.73 8.07
CA LEU A 63 -13.71 -6.04 9.27
C LEU A 63 -14.97 -5.19 9.02
N SER A 64 -15.14 -4.67 7.81
CA SER A 64 -16.33 -3.87 7.45
C SER A 64 -17.57 -4.73 7.20
N GLU A 65 -17.41 -6.05 7.06
CA GLU A 65 -18.49 -7.02 6.81
C GLU A 65 -19.03 -7.70 8.09
N GLU A 66 -18.57 -7.30 9.29
CA GLU A 66 -19.05 -7.80 10.61
C GLU A 66 -20.00 -6.84 11.35
#